data_AF-A0A968ZDT1-F1
#
_entry.id   AF-A0A968ZDT1-F1
#
_cell.length_a   1.000
_cell.length_b   1.000
_cell.length_c   1.000
_cell.angle_alpha   90.00
_cell.angle_beta   90.00
_cell.angle_gamma   90.00
#
_symmetry.space_group_name_H-M   'P 1'
#
loop_
_entity.id
_entity.type
_entity.pdbx_description
1 polymer ?
#
loop_
_entity_poly.entity_id
_entity_poly.type
_entity_poly.pdbx_seq_one_letter_code
_entity_poly.pdbx_strand_id
1 'polypeptide(L)'
;MNPHDRWTGAEKKIARRAFDAALDVAVAGIMAEFKMKAAAVTTDAEMWTLEDYLRTRRRNLEYLFDYRYSQLCLVFARLIHLGHMDETQLAGLSDEHMAEIRHIAKRIGEC
;
A
#
# COMPACT_ATOMS: atom_id res chain seq x y z
N MET A 1 10.92 -22.44 -8.35
CA MET A 1 10.13 -22.51 -7.10
C MET A 1 8.93 -21.61 -7.24
N ASN A 2 7.71 -22.08 -6.98
CA ASN A 2 6.52 -21.23 -7.09
C ASN A 2 6.55 -20.23 -5.92
N PRO A 3 6.35 -18.91 -6.15
CA PRO A 3 6.29 -17.93 -5.07
C PRO A 3 5.32 -18.32 -3.96
N HIS A 4 4.23 -19.03 -4.28
CA HIS A 4 3.27 -19.54 -3.29
C HIS A 4 3.87 -20.55 -2.31
N ASP A 5 4.95 -21.24 -2.65
CA ASP A 5 5.57 -22.28 -1.83
C ASP A 5 6.44 -21.69 -0.71
N ARG A 6 6.93 -20.45 -0.87
CA ARG A 6 7.67 -19.71 0.17
C ARG A 6 6.76 -19.26 1.32
N TRP A 7 5.46 -19.14 1.07
CA TRP A 7 4.48 -18.63 2.04
C TRP A 7 3.68 -19.77 2.65
N THR A 8 3.82 -19.96 3.96
CA THR A 8 3.02 -20.90 4.72
C THR A 8 1.55 -20.47 4.77
N GLY A 9 0.63 -21.40 5.07
CA GLY A 9 -0.79 -21.08 5.22
C GLY A 9 -1.07 -20.02 6.30
N ALA A 10 -0.26 -19.98 7.37
CA ALA A 10 -0.36 -18.97 8.41
C ALA A 10 0.10 -17.59 7.91
N GLU A 11 1.25 -17.53 7.24
CA GLU A 11 1.78 -16.28 6.68
C GLU A 11 0.85 -15.70 5.61
N LYS A 12 0.23 -16.53 4.78
CA LYS A 12 -0.76 -16.08 3.78
C LYS A 12 -1.93 -15.34 4.43
N LYS A 13 -2.41 -15.81 5.60
CA LYS A 13 -3.49 -15.15 6.34
C LYS A 13 -3.05 -13.83 6.94
N ILE A 14 -1.83 -13.77 7.50
CA ILE A 14 -1.24 -12.56 8.05
C ILE A 14 -1.05 -11.52 6.94
N ALA A 15 -0.43 -11.91 5.84
CA ALA A 15 -0.19 -11.07 4.68
C ALA A 15 -1.50 -10.50 4.11
N ARG A 16 -2.53 -11.34 3.97
CA ARG A 16 -3.84 -10.88 3.48
C ARG A 16 -4.43 -9.81 4.40
N ARG A 17 -4.48 -10.09 5.70
CA ARG A 17 -5.03 -9.17 6.70
C ARG A 17 -4.27 -7.85 6.72
N ALA A 18 -2.94 -7.89 6.71
CA ALA A 18 -2.11 -6.69 6.71
C ALA A 18 -2.33 -5.87 5.43
N PHE A 19 -2.35 -6.53 4.26
CA PHE A 19 -2.60 -5.89 2.98
C PHE A 19 -3.97 -5.19 2.93
N ASP A 20 -5.04 -5.89 3.32
CA ASP A 20 -6.38 -5.31 3.33
C ASP A 20 -6.47 -4.11 4.29
N ALA A 21 -5.90 -4.22 5.49
CA ALA A 21 -5.87 -3.12 6.45
C ALA A 21 -5.11 -1.89 5.92
N ALA A 22 -4.00 -2.09 5.23
CA ALA A 22 -3.25 -0.98 4.63
C ALA A 22 -4.00 -0.35 3.44
N LEU A 23 -4.74 -1.14 2.67
CA LEU A 23 -5.60 -0.63 1.61
C LEU A 23 -6.72 0.24 2.18
N ASP A 24 -7.36 -0.20 3.26
CA ASP A 24 -8.39 0.58 3.95
C ASP A 24 -7.84 1.93 4.45
N VAL A 25 -6.65 1.93 5.06
CA VAL A 25 -5.97 3.17 5.49
C VAL A 25 -5.68 4.09 4.30
N ALA A 26 -5.15 3.56 3.20
CA ALA A 26 -4.82 4.36 2.02
C ALA A 26 -6.08 4.96 1.36
N VAL A 27 -7.16 4.19 1.23
CA VAL A 27 -8.44 4.64 0.68
C VAL A 27 -9.08 5.69 1.61
N ALA A 28 -9.04 5.49 2.93
CA ALA A 28 -9.53 6.47 3.90
C ALA A 28 -8.78 7.80 3.80
N GLY A 29 -7.46 7.76 3.62
CA GLY A 29 -6.64 8.96 3.40
C GLY A 29 -7.03 9.71 2.12
N ILE A 30 -7.18 9.00 0.99
CA ILE A 30 -7.64 9.60 -0.27
C ILE A 30 -9.04 10.20 -0.13
N MET A 31 -9.95 9.51 0.57
CA MET A 31 -11.30 10.01 0.84
C MET A 31 -11.28 11.30 1.67
N ALA A 32 -10.43 11.38 2.69
CA ALA A 32 -10.29 12.59 3.51
C ALA A 32 -9.74 13.76 2.68
N GLU A 33 -8.68 13.52 1.89
CA GLU A 33 -8.09 14.54 1.02
C GLU A 33 -9.08 15.01 -0.05
N PHE A 34 -9.85 14.08 -0.64
CA PHE A 34 -10.92 14.40 -1.58
C PHE A 34 -11.97 15.31 -0.96
N LYS A 35 -12.50 14.97 0.22
CA LYS A 35 -13.52 15.78 0.91
C LYS A 35 -13.02 17.21 1.17
N MET A 36 -11.78 17.35 1.62
CA MET A 36 -11.14 18.64 1.84
C MET A 36 -11.03 19.45 0.54
N LYS A 37 -10.54 18.84 -0.55
CA LYS A 37 -10.42 19.52 -1.85
C LYS A 37 -11.78 19.88 -2.43
N ALA A 38 -12.75 18.98 -2.38
CA ALA A 38 -14.11 19.20 -2.88
C ALA A 38 -14.79 20.38 -2.19
N ALA A 39 -14.60 20.54 -0.87
CA ALA A 39 -15.14 21.68 -0.13
C ALA A 39 -14.52 23.03 -0.55
N ALA A 40 -13.33 23.04 -1.16
CA ALA A 40 -12.64 24.23 -1.62
C ALA A 40 -12.91 24.57 -3.10
N VAL A 41 -13.60 23.70 -3.86
CA VAL A 41 -13.92 23.95 -5.27
C VAL A 41 -14.97 25.05 -5.38
N THR A 42 -14.69 26.06 -6.19
CA THR A 42 -15.60 27.20 -6.46
C THR A 42 -15.93 27.38 -7.94
N THR A 43 -15.15 26.75 -8.81
CA THR A 43 -15.27 26.83 -10.27
C THR A 43 -15.34 25.46 -10.93
N ASP A 44 -15.81 25.41 -12.17
CA ASP A 44 -15.83 24.21 -13.01
C ASP A 44 -14.42 23.72 -13.39
N ALA A 45 -13.47 24.63 -13.63
CA ALA A 45 -12.07 24.25 -13.88
C ALA A 45 -11.43 23.53 -12.69
N GLU A 46 -11.71 23.99 -11.46
CA GLU A 46 -11.25 23.34 -10.22
C GLU A 46 -11.92 21.97 -10.02
N MET A 47 -13.20 21.83 -10.39
CA MET A 47 -13.90 20.54 -10.38
C MET A 47 -13.19 19.51 -11.28
N TRP A 48 -12.81 19.87 -12.50
CA TRP A 48 -12.09 18.96 -13.39
C TRP A 48 -10.67 18.65 -12.92
N THR A 49 -9.99 19.62 -12.31
CA THR A 49 -8.69 19.40 -11.65
C THR A 49 -8.80 18.37 -10.52
N LEU A 50 -9.90 18.41 -9.75
CA LEU A 50 -10.15 17.42 -8.70
C LEU A 50 -10.43 16.02 -9.27
N GLU A 51 -11.12 15.92 -10.40
CA GLU A 51 -11.35 14.64 -11.09
C GLU A 51 -10.03 14.02 -11.59
N ASP A 52 -9.14 14.82 -12.20
CA ASP A 52 -7.83 14.34 -12.63
C ASP A 52 -6.94 13.89 -11.46
N TYR A 53 -7.02 14.61 -10.33
CA TYR A 53 -6.40 14.18 -9.07
C TYR A 53 -6.92 12.79 -8.65
N LEU A 54 -8.24 12.57 -8.61
CA LEU A 54 -8.82 11.28 -8.23
C LEU A 54 -8.41 10.15 -9.19
N ARG A 55 -8.42 10.43 -10.49
CA ARG A 55 -7.99 9.48 -11.52
C ARG A 55 -6.54 9.05 -11.32
N THR A 56 -5.67 10.00 -10.96
CA THR A 56 -4.26 9.74 -10.65
C THR A 56 -4.11 8.93 -9.37
N ARG A 57 -4.85 9.27 -8.30
CA ARG A 57 -4.83 8.50 -7.04
C ARG A 57 -5.28 7.06 -7.24
N ARG A 58 -6.33 6.81 -8.04
CA ARG A 58 -6.80 5.46 -8.36
C ARG A 58 -5.72 4.63 -9.07
N ARG A 59 -5.07 5.18 -10.11
CA ARG A 59 -3.98 4.47 -10.82
C ARG A 59 -2.81 4.16 -9.89
N ASN A 60 -2.47 5.10 -9.00
CA ASN A 60 -1.39 4.88 -8.04
C ASN A 60 -1.74 3.76 -7.04
N LEU A 61 -2.98 3.70 -6.56
CA LEU A 61 -3.45 2.58 -5.73
C LEU A 61 -3.35 1.25 -6.47
N GLU A 62 -3.87 1.17 -7.70
CA GLU A 62 -3.83 -0.05 -8.53
C GLU A 62 -2.40 -0.53 -8.78
N TYR A 63 -1.45 0.39 -8.94
CA TYR A 63 -0.03 0.07 -9.11
C TYR A 63 0.65 -0.37 -7.80
N LEU A 64 0.30 0.27 -6.69
CA LEU A 64 0.92 0.01 -5.38
C LEU A 64 0.44 -1.30 -4.76
N PHE A 65 -0.84 -1.61 -4.90
CA PHE A 65 -1.50 -2.74 -4.24
C PHE A 65 -1.57 -3.98 -5.14
N ASP A 66 -0.39 -4.56 -5.43
CA ASP A 66 -0.25 -5.79 -6.20
C ASP A 66 -0.22 -7.03 -5.31
N TYR A 67 -1.36 -7.73 -5.21
CA TYR A 67 -1.50 -8.93 -4.35
C TYR A 67 -0.98 -10.22 -5.04
N ARG A 68 0.25 -10.19 -5.55
CA ARG A 68 0.96 -11.39 -6.02
C ARG A 68 2.04 -11.77 -5.00
N TYR A 69 2.11 -13.03 -4.59
CA TYR A 69 3.08 -13.48 -3.57
C TYR A 69 4.54 -13.21 -3.92
N SER A 70 4.89 -13.14 -5.21
CA SER A 70 6.22 -12.74 -5.67
C SER A 70 6.51 -11.24 -5.50
N GLN A 71 5.49 -10.42 -5.30
CA GLN A 71 5.58 -8.96 -5.16
C GLN A 71 5.33 -8.50 -3.72
N LEU A 72 4.74 -9.33 -2.86
CA LEU A 72 4.30 -8.92 -1.52
C LEU A 72 5.40 -8.31 -0.66
N CYS A 73 6.63 -8.84 -0.68
CA CYS A 73 7.74 -8.24 0.08
C CYS A 73 8.02 -6.78 -0.36
N LEU A 74 8.01 -6.53 -1.67
CA LEU A 74 8.18 -5.19 -2.24
C LEU A 74 6.98 -4.29 -1.92
N VAL A 75 5.77 -4.81 -2.01
CA VAL A 75 4.54 -4.06 -1.69
C VAL A 75 4.54 -3.64 -0.22
N PHE A 76 4.78 -4.56 0.71
CA PHE A 76 4.84 -4.23 2.14
C PHE A 76 5.93 -3.22 2.46
N ALA A 77 7.12 -3.35 1.86
CA ALA A 77 8.18 -2.37 2.02
C ALA A 77 7.78 -0.96 1.56
N ARG A 78 7.09 -0.86 0.41
CA ARG A 78 6.56 0.42 -0.08
C ARG A 78 5.47 0.97 0.82
N LEU A 79 4.55 0.13 1.30
CA LEU A 79 3.46 0.54 2.19
C LEU A 79 3.99 1.06 3.54
N ILE A 80 5.04 0.44 4.09
CA ILE A 80 5.72 0.93 5.29
C ILE A 80 6.39 2.27 5.01
N HIS A 81 7.14 2.39 3.91
CA HIS A 81 7.81 3.64 3.55
C HIS A 81 6.82 4.80 3.33
N LEU A 82 5.66 4.52 2.73
CA LEU A 82 4.59 5.51 2.51
C LEU A 82 3.72 5.75 3.76
N GLY A 83 3.97 5.05 4.87
CA GLY A 83 3.22 5.21 6.12
C GLY A 83 1.79 4.65 6.09
N HIS A 84 1.47 3.76 5.15
CA HIS A 84 0.17 3.07 5.09
C HIS A 84 0.12 1.81 5.98
N MET A 85 1.26 1.35 6.47
CA MET A 85 1.40 0.15 7.29
C MET A 85 2.58 0.30 8.26
N ASP A 86 2.50 -0.36 9.41
CA ASP A 86 3.61 -0.57 10.33
C ASP A 86 4.08 -2.04 10.34
N GLU A 87 5.37 -2.27 10.62
CA GLU A 87 5.95 -3.63 10.69
C GLU A 87 5.22 -4.56 11.68
N THR A 88 4.64 -4.01 12.75
CA THR A 88 3.87 -4.78 13.74
C THR A 88 2.66 -5.49 13.13
N GLN A 89 2.10 -4.97 12.03
CA GLN A 89 0.97 -5.59 11.32
C GLN A 89 1.38 -6.89 10.61
N LEU A 90 2.69 -7.09 10.42
CA LEU A 90 3.30 -8.27 9.81
C LEU A 90 3.83 -9.27 10.86
N ALA A 91 3.50 -9.07 12.15
CA ALA A 91 3.89 -10.01 13.20
C ALA A 91 3.41 -11.44 12.90
N GLY A 92 4.36 -12.37 12.91
CA GLY A 92 4.15 -13.78 12.59
C GLY A 92 4.56 -14.18 11.16
N LEU A 93 5.10 -13.25 10.36
CA LEU A 93 5.90 -13.61 9.19
C LEU A 93 7.26 -14.17 9.62
N SER A 94 7.83 -15.06 8.79
CA SER A 94 9.18 -15.58 9.00
C SER A 94 10.25 -14.49 8.96
N ASP A 95 11.37 -14.74 9.64
CA ASP A 95 12.52 -13.83 9.66
C ASP A 95 13.07 -13.55 8.25
N GLU A 96 12.98 -14.53 7.34
CA GLU A 96 13.38 -14.37 5.94
C GLU A 96 12.53 -13.29 5.24
N HIS A 97 11.19 -13.40 5.32
CA HIS A 97 10.29 -12.40 4.73
C HIS A 97 10.46 -11.02 5.38
N MET A 98 10.59 -10.96 6.71
CA MET A 98 10.80 -9.69 7.42
C MET A 98 12.14 -9.04 7.05
N ALA A 99 13.21 -9.82 6.89
CA ALA A 99 14.51 -9.32 6.45
C ALA A 99 14.44 -8.77 5.01
N GLU A 100 13.76 -9.48 4.10
CA GLU A 100 13.56 -9.05 2.72
C GLU A 100 12.80 -7.71 2.66
N ILE A 101 11.69 -7.59 3.40
CA ILE A 101 10.87 -6.37 3.47
C ILE A 101 11.69 -5.18 3.99
N ARG A 102 12.40 -5.35 5.12
CA ARG A 102 13.23 -4.29 5.72
C ARG A 102 14.36 -3.85 4.81
N HIS A 103 15.02 -4.80 4.14
CA HIS A 103 16.09 -4.50 3.20
C HIS A 103 15.58 -3.64 2.03
N ILE A 104 14.42 -4.00 1.46
CA ILE A 104 13.80 -3.23 0.38
C ILE A 104 13.37 -1.84 0.89
N ALA A 105 12.73 -1.76 2.07
CA ALA A 105 12.25 -0.49 2.63
C ALA A 105 13.40 0.50 2.87
N LYS A 106 14.53 0.01 3.38
CA LYS A 106 15.74 0.83 3.55
C LYS A 106 16.24 1.39 2.22
N ARG A 107 16.31 0.57 1.17
CA ARG A 107 16.75 1.01 -0.16
C ARG A 107 15.83 2.04 -0.80
N ILE A 108 14.52 1.93 -0.57
CA ILE A 108 13.55 2.92 -1.06
C ILE A 108 13.81 4.28 -0.42
N GLY A 109 14.13 4.33 0.88
CA GLY A 109 14.41 5.58 1.59
C GLY A 109 15.78 6.22 1.30
N GLU A 110 16.69 5.51 0.62
CA GLU A 110 18.01 6.00 0.21
C GLU A 110 18.01 6.64 -1.20
N CYS A 111 16.89 6.57 -1.93
CA CYS A 111 16.70 7.15 -3.27
C CYS A 111 15.93 8.47 -3.20
#